data_AF-A0A7J6WZV0-F1
#
_entry.id   AF-A0A7J6WZV0-F1
#
_cell.length_a   1.000
_cell.length_b   1.000
_cell.length_c   1.000
_cell.angle_alpha   90.00
_cell.angle_beta   90.00
_cell.angle_gamma   90.00
#
_symmetry.space_group_name_H-M   'P 1'
#
loop_
_entity.id
_entity.type
_entity.pdbx_description
1 polymer ?
#
loop_
_entity_poly.entity_id
_entity_poly.type
_entity_poly.pdbx_seq_one_letter_code
_entity_poly.pdbx_strand_id
1 'polypeptide(L)'
;MNICGSDAFTRFKVGESIGWRMPDENDTALYSQWAAKNRFLVGDSLYFEYRNDSVLMVNKGGYYHCNTTNPISTSNDGKTVIKLEKPGPAYFISGTPEHCKKGQRLLIDVMTHPHPPSPPSPPSIAVPPQPFFPVSPAPSPNQSSGISVSVAWVSVLVVLTTTILKLV
;
A
#
# COMPACT_ATOMS: atom_id res chain seq x y z
N MET A 1 26.51 2.27 -27.72
CA MET A 1 25.40 3.13 -27.23
C MET A 1 24.79 2.48 -26.00
N ASN A 2 25.04 3.01 -24.81
CA ASN A 2 24.30 2.63 -23.60
C ASN A 2 22.98 3.40 -23.59
N ILE A 3 21.86 2.70 -23.73
CA ILE A 3 20.55 3.29 -23.46
C ILE A 3 20.41 3.29 -21.93
N CYS A 4 20.64 4.43 -21.30
CA CYS A 4 20.12 4.67 -19.95
C CYS A 4 18.60 4.72 -20.09
N GLY A 5 17.90 3.68 -19.64
CA GLY A 5 16.44 3.69 -19.58
C GLY A 5 16.02 4.83 -18.66
N SER A 6 15.56 5.92 -19.24
CA SER A 6 14.90 6.99 -18.49
C SER A 6 13.64 6.39 -17.87
N ASP A 7 13.59 6.36 -16.54
CA ASP A 7 12.39 6.01 -15.78
C ASP A 7 11.31 7.04 -16.12
N ALA A 8 10.47 6.71 -17.09
CA ALA A 8 9.44 7.60 -17.60
C ALA A 8 8.14 7.29 -16.88
N PHE A 9 7.76 8.17 -15.94
CA PHE A 9 6.49 8.07 -15.25
C PHE A 9 5.32 8.26 -16.22
N THR A 10 4.38 7.33 -16.19
CA THR A 10 3.21 7.34 -17.06
C THR A 10 2.04 8.01 -16.36
N ARG A 11 1.26 8.78 -17.13
CA ARG A 11 -0.02 9.33 -16.68
C ARG A 11 -1.17 8.58 -17.33
N PHE A 12 -1.90 7.82 -16.53
CA PHE A 12 -3.05 7.02 -16.96
C PHE A 12 -4.33 7.84 -16.87
N LYS A 13 -5.04 8.02 -17.99
CA LYS A 13 -6.37 8.66 -17.97
C LYS A 13 -7.42 7.63 -17.57
N VAL A 14 -7.98 7.77 -16.38
CA VAL A 14 -8.94 6.80 -15.84
C VAL A 14 -10.18 6.74 -16.73
N GLY A 15 -10.51 5.54 -17.22
CA GLY A 15 -11.62 5.32 -18.15
C GLY A 15 -11.37 5.84 -19.57
N GLU A 16 -10.14 6.23 -19.92
CA GLU A 16 -9.75 6.73 -21.26
C GLU A 16 -10.67 7.85 -21.78
N SER A 17 -11.36 7.62 -22.90
CA SER A 17 -12.31 8.56 -23.50
C SER A 17 -13.62 8.68 -22.72
N ILE A 18 -13.94 7.69 -21.88
CA ILE A 18 -15.17 7.69 -21.06
C ILE A 18 -15.02 8.59 -19.83
N GLY A 19 -13.82 8.65 -19.26
CA GLY A 19 -13.52 9.44 -18.06
C GLY A 19 -14.09 8.86 -16.77
N TRP A 20 -14.10 9.67 -15.71
CA TRP A 20 -14.63 9.31 -14.39
C TRP A 20 -16.11 9.74 -14.27
N ARG A 21 -17.00 8.80 -14.57
CA ARG A 21 -18.46 8.94 -14.46
C ARG A 21 -19.13 7.67 -13.92
N MET A 22 -20.39 7.77 -13.56
CA MET A 22 -21.20 6.60 -13.20
C MET A 22 -21.29 5.67 -14.41
N PRO A 23 -20.95 4.38 -14.27
CA PRO A 23 -21.14 3.41 -15.35
C PRO A 23 -22.61 3.24 -15.70
N ASP A 24 -22.85 2.84 -16.94
CA ASP A 24 -24.19 2.46 -17.40
C ASP A 24 -24.57 1.11 -16.78
N GLU A 25 -25.87 0.80 -16.64
CA GLU A 25 -26.33 -0.39 -15.90
C GLU A 25 -25.79 -1.71 -16.47
N ASN A 26 -25.48 -1.74 -17.76
CA ASN A 26 -24.91 -2.90 -18.46
C ASN A 26 -23.38 -3.00 -18.37
N ASP A 27 -22.70 -2.03 -17.77
CA ASP A 27 -21.22 -1.97 -17.72
C ASP A 27 -20.68 -1.57 -16.34
N THR A 28 -21.21 -2.17 -15.29
CA THR A 28 -20.78 -1.92 -13.90
C THR A 28 -19.31 -2.30 -13.63
N ALA A 29 -18.66 -3.02 -14.55
CA ALA A 29 -17.25 -3.45 -14.47
C ALA A 29 -16.28 -2.53 -15.23
N LEU A 30 -16.74 -1.39 -15.76
CA LEU A 30 -15.94 -0.47 -16.58
C LEU A 30 -14.54 -0.19 -16.01
N TYR A 31 -14.45 0.21 -14.74
CA TYR A 31 -13.16 0.60 -14.13
C TYR A 31 -12.28 -0.59 -13.75
N SER A 32 -12.86 -1.72 -13.36
CA SER A 32 -12.06 -2.91 -13.06
C SER A 32 -11.47 -3.51 -14.34
N GLN A 33 -12.22 -3.50 -15.45
CA GLN A 33 -11.70 -3.89 -16.76
C GLN A 33 -10.63 -2.94 -17.27
N TRP A 34 -10.82 -1.62 -17.08
CA TRP A 34 -9.80 -0.62 -17.40
C TRP A 34 -8.52 -0.86 -16.58
N ALA A 35 -8.64 -1.08 -15.27
CA ALA A 35 -7.51 -1.34 -14.39
C ALA A 35 -6.74 -2.60 -14.81
N ALA A 36 -7.44 -3.68 -15.16
CA ALA A 36 -6.85 -4.95 -15.55
C ALA A 36 -5.99 -4.88 -16.84
N LYS A 37 -6.22 -3.86 -17.68
CA LYS A 37 -5.46 -3.63 -18.92
C LYS A 37 -4.19 -2.80 -18.70
N ASN A 38 -4.01 -2.24 -17.50
CA ASN A 38 -2.93 -1.33 -17.18
C ASN A 38 -2.00 -1.92 -16.12
N ARG A 39 -0.76 -1.42 -16.09
CA ARG A 39 0.25 -1.74 -15.07
C ARG A 39 0.69 -0.45 -14.43
N PHE A 40 0.59 -0.38 -13.11
CA PHE A 40 0.89 0.83 -12.35
C PHE A 40 2.19 0.65 -11.58
N LEU A 41 3.10 1.60 -11.69
CA LEU A 41 4.36 1.65 -10.97
C LEU A 41 4.39 2.83 -10.01
N VAL A 42 5.20 2.72 -8.96
CA VAL A 42 5.47 3.85 -8.07
C VAL A 42 6.06 5.00 -8.88
N GLY A 43 5.47 6.19 -8.77
CA GLY A 43 5.85 7.39 -9.52
C GLY A 43 4.93 7.71 -10.69
N ASP A 44 4.18 6.73 -11.19
CA ASP A 44 3.10 6.96 -12.16
C ASP A 44 1.99 7.85 -11.56
N SER A 45 1.06 8.28 -12.40
CA SER A 45 -0.08 9.08 -11.97
C SER A 45 -1.39 8.66 -12.62
N LEU A 46 -2.47 8.79 -11.87
CA LEU A 46 -3.84 8.67 -12.36
C LEU A 46 -4.39 10.07 -12.66
N TYR A 47 -4.98 10.25 -13.83
CA TYR A 47 -5.69 11.46 -14.22
C TYR A 47 -7.18 11.17 -14.30
N PHE A 48 -7.93 11.79 -13.41
CA PHE A 48 -9.38 11.72 -13.33
C PHE A 48 -9.98 12.98 -13.97
N GLU A 49 -10.88 12.80 -14.94
CA GLU A 49 -11.67 13.87 -15.52
C GLU A 49 -13.15 13.58 -15.28
N TYR A 50 -13.82 14.50 -14.58
CA TYR A 50 -15.20 14.35 -14.12
C TYR A 50 -15.89 15.73 -14.05
N ARG A 51 -17.23 15.74 -14.01
CA ARG A 51 -18.03 16.98 -13.99
C ARG A 51 -18.77 17.16 -12.68
N ASN A 52 -19.86 16.42 -12.50
CA ASN A 52 -20.73 16.53 -11.32
C ASN A 52 -20.46 15.39 -10.34
N ASP A 53 -19.19 15.21 -9.96
CA ASP A 53 -18.77 14.15 -9.06
C ASP A 53 -17.47 14.55 -8.33
N SER A 54 -16.93 13.65 -7.54
CA SER A 54 -15.64 13.76 -6.88
C SER A 54 -14.91 12.41 -6.89
N VAL A 55 -13.62 12.46 -6.57
CA VAL A 55 -12.78 11.28 -6.37
C VAL A 55 -12.36 11.25 -4.91
N LEU A 56 -12.67 10.16 -4.23
CA LEU A 56 -12.22 9.91 -2.87
C LEU A 56 -11.20 8.77 -2.86
N MET A 57 -10.02 9.01 -2.31
CA MET A 57 -9.11 7.92 -1.93
C MET A 57 -9.55 7.39 -0.58
N VAL A 58 -9.76 6.08 -0.46
CA VAL A 58 -10.30 5.44 0.75
C VAL A 58 -9.47 4.23 1.17
N ASN A 59 -9.72 3.71 2.36
CA ASN A 59 -9.19 2.41 2.74
C ASN A 59 -10.02 1.26 2.11
N LYS A 60 -9.56 0.03 2.30
CA LYS A 60 -10.24 -1.18 1.80
C LYS A 60 -11.72 -1.24 2.21
N GLY A 61 -12.04 -0.96 3.48
CA GLY A 61 -13.42 -0.97 3.96
C GLY A 61 -14.29 0.07 3.26
N GLY A 62 -13.77 1.30 3.10
CA GLY A 62 -14.49 2.37 2.41
C GLY A 62 -14.79 2.05 0.96
N TYR A 63 -13.90 1.34 0.28
CA TYR A 63 -14.14 0.86 -1.09
C TYR A 63 -15.26 -0.17 -1.19
N TYR A 64 -15.24 -1.19 -0.34
CA TYR A 64 -16.24 -2.27 -0.40
C TYR A 64 -17.62 -1.82 0.07
N HIS A 65 -17.68 -0.89 1.03
CA HIS A 65 -18.93 -0.39 1.58
C HIS A 65 -19.37 0.96 0.99
N CYS A 66 -18.63 1.53 0.04
CA CYS A 66 -18.85 2.88 -0.48
C CYS A 66 -18.98 3.92 0.65
N ASN A 67 -18.12 3.82 1.67
CA ASN A 67 -18.12 4.75 2.80
C ASN A 67 -17.36 6.02 2.42
N THR A 68 -18.08 7.13 2.34
CA THR A 68 -17.58 8.45 1.97
C THR A 68 -17.29 9.36 3.17
N THR A 69 -17.54 8.90 4.40
CA THR A 69 -17.47 9.72 5.62
C THR A 69 -16.04 10.08 6.03
N ASN A 70 -15.09 9.14 5.86
CA ASN A 70 -13.70 9.32 6.29
C ASN A 70 -12.72 8.95 5.16
N PRO A 71 -12.66 9.73 4.07
CA PRO A 71 -11.71 9.51 3.01
C PRO A 71 -10.29 9.87 3.45
N ILE A 72 -9.30 9.19 2.87
CA ILE A 72 -7.87 9.52 3.01
C ILE A 72 -7.58 10.84 2.30
N SER A 73 -8.20 11.06 1.14
CA SER A 73 -8.13 12.30 0.37
C SER A 73 -9.39 12.50 -0.44
N THR A 74 -9.74 13.76 -0.70
CA THR A 74 -10.91 14.18 -1.48
C THR A 74 -10.48 15.12 -2.59
N SER A 75 -11.02 14.93 -3.78
CA SER A 75 -10.80 15.83 -4.91
C SER A 75 -12.12 16.11 -5.61
N ASN A 76 -12.42 17.38 -5.84
CA ASN A 76 -13.69 17.87 -6.39
C ASN A 76 -13.50 19.03 -7.37
N ASP A 77 -12.33 19.08 -8.03
CA ASP A 77 -11.92 20.12 -8.97
C ASP A 77 -12.29 19.80 -10.44
N GLY A 78 -12.81 18.60 -10.70
CA GLY A 78 -13.22 18.12 -12.02
C GLY A 78 -12.09 17.55 -12.87
N LYS A 79 -10.82 17.84 -12.55
CA LYS A 79 -9.63 17.38 -13.28
C LYS A 79 -8.46 17.12 -12.35
N THR A 80 -8.49 15.98 -11.67
CA THR A 80 -7.52 15.64 -10.63
C THR A 80 -6.39 14.77 -11.17
N VAL A 81 -5.16 15.07 -10.78
CA VAL A 81 -4.00 14.18 -10.95
C VAL A 81 -3.58 13.64 -9.58
N ILE A 82 -3.55 12.32 -9.43
CA ILE A 82 -3.11 11.62 -8.22
C ILE A 82 -1.83 10.86 -8.53
N LYS A 83 -0.73 11.16 -7.81
CA LYS A 83 0.54 10.45 -7.93
C LYS A 83 0.51 9.15 -7.13
N LEU A 84 1.11 8.10 -7.67
CA LEU A 84 1.19 6.78 -7.04
C LEU A 84 2.51 6.66 -6.29
N GLU A 85 2.55 7.14 -5.05
CA GLU A 85 3.81 7.27 -4.30
C GLU A 85 4.22 6.01 -3.53
N LYS A 86 3.29 5.09 -3.30
CA LYS A 86 3.51 3.90 -2.47
C LYS A 86 3.07 2.65 -3.21
N PRO A 87 3.84 1.54 -3.09
CA PRO A 87 3.43 0.27 -3.64
C PRO A 87 2.25 -0.32 -2.86
N GLY A 88 1.53 -1.23 -3.50
CA GLY A 88 0.38 -1.95 -2.97
C GLY A 88 -0.97 -1.41 -3.47
N PRO A 89 -2.07 -1.88 -2.87
CA PRO A 89 -3.41 -1.57 -3.35
C PRO A 89 -3.82 -0.14 -3.02
N ALA A 90 -4.34 0.57 -4.02
CA ALA A 90 -4.94 1.89 -3.87
C ALA A 90 -6.42 1.85 -4.28
N TYR A 91 -7.27 2.44 -3.45
CA TYR A 91 -8.72 2.37 -3.59
C TYR A 91 -9.31 3.77 -3.79
N PHE A 92 -10.10 3.91 -4.86
CA PHE A 92 -10.76 5.15 -5.21
C PHE A 92 -12.26 4.91 -5.40
N ILE A 93 -13.10 5.83 -4.92
CA ILE A 93 -14.55 5.78 -5.08
C ILE A 93 -15.09 7.15 -5.47
N SER A 94 -16.27 7.17 -6.09
CA SER A 94 -17.05 8.41 -6.21
C SER A 94 -17.43 8.92 -4.82
N GLY A 95 -17.45 10.23 -4.63
CA GLY A 95 -17.97 10.82 -3.39
C GLY A 95 -19.48 10.78 -3.27
N THR A 96 -20.19 10.37 -4.33
CA THR A 96 -21.61 10.05 -4.28
C THR A 96 -21.78 8.55 -4.00
N PRO A 97 -22.32 8.14 -2.83
CA PRO A 97 -22.41 6.73 -2.46
C PRO A 97 -23.16 5.88 -3.48
N GLU A 98 -24.21 6.42 -4.10
CA GLU A 98 -25.03 5.77 -5.12
C GLU A 98 -24.23 5.46 -6.39
N HIS A 99 -23.35 6.38 -6.81
CA HIS A 99 -22.47 6.17 -7.97
C HIS A 99 -21.44 5.09 -7.68
N CYS A 100 -20.84 5.10 -6.48
CA CYS A 100 -19.91 4.05 -6.06
C CYS A 100 -20.57 2.66 -6.08
N LYS A 101 -21.81 2.55 -5.53
CA LYS A 101 -22.58 1.30 -5.53
C LYS A 101 -22.91 0.81 -6.95
N LYS A 102 -23.09 1.73 -7.90
CA LYS A 102 -23.31 1.44 -9.33
C LYS A 102 -22.01 1.16 -10.11
N GLY A 103 -20.86 1.09 -9.44
CA GLY A 103 -19.61 0.66 -10.04
C GLY A 103 -18.62 1.80 -10.32
N GLN A 104 -18.91 3.05 -9.95
CA GLN A 104 -17.93 4.14 -10.03
C GLN A 104 -16.91 4.08 -8.89
N ARG A 105 -16.06 3.06 -8.98
CA ARG A 105 -15.00 2.75 -8.04
C ARG A 105 -13.85 2.07 -8.76
N LEU A 106 -12.63 2.36 -8.34
CA LEU A 106 -11.41 1.85 -8.94
C LEU A 106 -10.50 1.26 -7.85
N LEU A 107 -10.05 0.03 -8.09
CA LEU A 107 -8.98 -0.62 -7.35
C LEU A 107 -7.82 -0.86 -8.31
N ILE A 108 -6.64 -0.39 -7.93
CA ILE A 108 -5.38 -0.69 -8.63
C ILE A 108 -4.37 -1.27 -7.66
N ASP A 109 -3.39 -2.01 -8.19
CA ASP A 109 -2.22 -2.47 -7.46
C ASP A 109 -0.98 -1.78 -8.02
N VAL A 110 -0.27 -1.03 -7.16
CA VAL A 110 0.91 -0.25 -7.53
C VAL A 110 2.15 -1.10 -7.27
N MET A 111 2.93 -1.37 -8.30
CA MET A 111 4.14 -2.18 -8.22
C MET A 111 5.38 -1.31 -8.01
N THR A 112 6.44 -1.88 -7.45
CA THR A 112 7.75 -1.23 -7.45
C THR A 112 8.42 -1.41 -8.81
N HIS A 113 9.33 -0.50 -9.16
CA HIS A 113 10.16 -0.66 -10.34
C HIS A 113 10.98 -1.96 -10.27
N PRO A 114 11.10 -2.71 -11.38
CA PRO A 114 12.03 -3.82 -11.47
C PRO A 114 13.45 -3.32 -11.18
N HIS A 115 14.12 -3.90 -10.19
CA HIS A 115 15.53 -3.63 -9.99
C HIS A 115 16.31 -4.24 -11.17
N PRO A 116 17.24 -3.52 -11.83
CA PRO A 116 18.18 -4.17 -12.73
C PRO A 116 18.90 -5.32 -12.00
N PRO A 117 19.28 -6.40 -12.71
CA PRO A 117 20.02 -7.50 -12.11
C PRO A 117 21.29 -6.97 -11.44
N SER A 118 21.52 -7.37 -10.19
CA SER A 118 22.74 -7.06 -9.46
C SER A 118 23.96 -7.52 -10.26
N PRO A 119 25.06 -6.74 -10.33
CA PRO A 119 26.29 -7.23 -10.93
C PRO A 119 26.77 -8.49 -10.18
N PRO A 120 27.40 -9.46 -10.88
CA PRO A 120 27.91 -10.67 -10.26
C PRO A 120 28.90 -10.31 -9.15
N SER A 121 28.78 -10.97 -8.00
CA SER A 121 29.71 -10.80 -6.89
C SER A 121 31.13 -11.18 -7.34
N PRO A 122 32.17 -10.42 -6.95
CA PRO A 122 33.55 -10.79 -7.26
C PRO A 122 33.89 -12.15 -6.61
N PRO A 123 34.77 -12.96 -7.24
CA PRO A 123 35.18 -14.24 -6.69
C PRO A 123 35.84 -14.04 -5.32
N SER A 124 35.43 -14.84 -4.34
CA SER A 124 36.06 -14.86 -3.01
C SER A 124 37.50 -15.35 -3.15
N ILE A 125 38.47 -14.43 -3.10
CA ILE A 125 39.89 -14.80 -3.00
C ILE A 125 40.08 -15.48 -1.65
N ALA A 126 40.45 -16.75 -1.67
CA ALA A 126 40.82 -17.48 -0.46
C ALA A 126 41.97 -16.74 0.23
N VAL A 127 41.78 -16.37 1.49
CA VAL A 127 42.82 -15.76 2.33
C VAL A 127 43.98 -16.76 2.44
N PRO A 128 45.23 -16.37 2.16
CA PRO A 128 46.37 -17.26 2.35
C PRO A 128 46.56 -17.56 3.86
N PRO A 129 47.07 -18.75 4.24
CA PRO A 129 47.24 -19.09 5.65
C PRO A 129 48.18 -18.09 6.33
N GLN A 130 47.70 -17.34 7.31
CA GLN A 130 48.57 -16.53 8.17
C GLN A 130 49.35 -17.44 9.14
N PRO A 131 50.62 -17.14 9.43
CA PRO A 131 51.37 -17.84 10.48
C PRO A 131 50.74 -17.60 11.86
N PHE A 132 50.64 -18.68 12.65
CA PHE A 132 50.20 -18.65 14.04
C PHE A 132 51.12 -17.77 14.90
N PHE A 133 50.60 -16.69 15.47
CA PHE A 133 51.22 -16.02 16.61
C PHE A 133 50.55 -16.50 17.90
N PRO A 134 51.30 -16.74 19.00
CA PRO A 134 50.72 -17.19 20.25
C PRO A 134 49.78 -16.12 20.83
N VAL A 135 48.57 -16.55 21.15
CA VAL A 135 47.49 -15.74 21.71
C VAL A 135 47.87 -15.32 23.13
N SER A 136 47.94 -14.02 23.39
CA SER A 136 48.02 -13.48 24.75
C SER A 136 46.69 -13.74 25.49
N PRO A 137 46.68 -14.09 26.79
CA PRO A 137 45.44 -14.42 27.50
C PRO A 137 44.49 -13.22 27.55
N ALA A 138 43.23 -13.44 27.19
CA ALA A 138 42.14 -12.50 27.39
C ALA A 138 41.85 -12.33 28.90
N PRO A 139 41.53 -11.13 29.39
CA PRO A 139 40.98 -10.98 30.73
C PRO A 139 39.58 -11.61 30.81
N SER A 140 39.35 -12.34 31.88
CA SER A 140 38.12 -13.11 32.18
C SER A 140 36.84 -12.28 32.14
N PRO A 141 35.69 -12.89 31.79
CA PRO A 141 34.39 -12.23 31.87
C PRO A 141 33.93 -12.12 33.34
N ASN A 142 33.67 -10.89 33.78
CA ASN A 142 32.94 -10.64 35.02
C ASN A 142 31.50 -11.14 34.89
N GLN A 143 31.09 -12.01 35.80
CA GLN A 143 29.70 -12.43 35.99
C GLN A 143 28.85 -11.22 36.41
N SER A 144 27.95 -10.78 35.54
CA SER A 144 26.85 -9.91 35.93
C SER A 144 25.59 -10.76 36.04
N SER A 145 25.11 -10.93 37.27
CA SER A 145 23.89 -11.66 37.61
C SER A 145 22.68 -10.90 37.05
N GLY A 146 22.23 -11.30 35.86
CA GLY A 146 20.95 -10.86 35.31
C GLY A 146 19.80 -11.60 36.02
N ILE A 147 19.06 -10.89 36.86
CA ILE A 147 17.82 -11.37 37.48
C ILE A 147 16.81 -11.62 36.36
N SER A 148 16.45 -12.88 36.15
CA SER A 148 15.41 -13.28 35.20
C SER A 148 14.04 -12.94 35.80
N VAL A 149 13.41 -11.88 35.30
CA VAL A 149 12.05 -11.51 35.69
C VAL A 149 11.07 -12.28 34.79
N SER A 150 10.61 -13.43 35.26
CA SER A 150 9.54 -14.19 34.63
C SER A 150 8.23 -13.40 34.73
N VAL A 151 7.74 -12.88 33.61
CA VAL A 151 6.41 -12.26 33.54
C VAL A 151 5.37 -13.37 33.43
N ALA A 152 4.78 -13.73 34.57
CA ALA A 152 3.66 -14.63 34.65
C ALA A 152 2.43 -13.98 33.98
N TRP A 153 1.84 -14.68 32.99
CA TRP A 153 0.58 -14.29 32.40
C TRP A 153 -0.55 -14.64 33.37
N VAL A 154 -1.06 -13.64 34.08
CA VAL A 154 -2.26 -13.81 34.92
C VAL A 154 -3.47 -13.53 34.04
N SER A 155 -4.24 -14.58 33.77
CA SER A 155 -5.53 -14.54 33.09
C SER A 155 -6.51 -13.60 33.78
N VAL A 156 -7.00 -12.57 33.08
CA VAL A 156 -8.11 -11.74 33.54
C VAL A 156 -9.39 -12.18 32.83
N LEU A 157 -10.10 -13.13 33.44
CA LEU A 157 -11.48 -13.50 33.12
C LEU A 157 -12.34 -13.32 34.38
N VAL A 158 -12.49 -12.08 34.86
CA VAL A 158 -13.54 -11.74 35.84
C VAL A 158 -13.90 -10.27 35.69
N VAL A 159 -14.86 -9.91 34.83
CA VAL A 159 -15.94 -8.93 35.11
C VAL A 159 -17.04 -9.14 34.05
N LEU A 160 -17.87 -10.18 34.22
CA LEU A 160 -19.06 -10.42 33.38
C LEU A 160 -20.37 -10.38 34.18
N THR A 161 -20.48 -9.56 35.23
CA THR A 161 -21.66 -9.66 36.13
C THR A 161 -22.34 -8.37 36.60
N THR A 162 -21.98 -7.15 36.18
CA THR A 162 -22.56 -5.95 36.88
C THR A 162 -23.21 -4.83 36.06
N THR A 163 -23.60 -5.01 34.80
CA THR A 163 -24.41 -3.97 34.10
C THR A 163 -25.61 -4.51 33.31
N ILE A 164 -26.36 -5.47 33.89
CA ILE A 164 -27.76 -5.76 33.50
C ILE A 164 -28.73 -4.94 34.38
N LEU A 165 -28.52 -3.63 34.51
CA LEU A 165 -29.52 -2.77 35.15
C LEU A 165 -29.41 -1.32 34.67
N LYS A 166 -29.72 -1.07 33.39
CA LYS A 166 -30.35 0.16 32.90
C LYS A 166 -31.15 -0.15 31.63
N LEU A 167 -32.27 -0.85 31.82
CA LEU A 167 -33.39 -0.90 30.88
C LEU A 167 -34.66 -0.50 31.66
N VAL A 168 -35.00 0.78 31.54
CA VAL A 168 -36.37 1.29 31.40
C VAL A 168 -36.35 2.12 30.14
#